data_AF-A0AAV0ID23-F1
#
_entry.id   AF-A0AAV0ID23-F1
#
_cell.length_a   1.000
_cell.length_b   1.000
_cell.length_c   1.000
_cell.angle_alpha   90.00
_cell.angle_beta   90.00
_cell.angle_gamma   90.00
#
_symmetry.space_group_name_H-M   'P 1'
#
loop_
_entity.id
_entity.type
_entity.pdbx_description
1 polymer ?
#
loop_
_entity_poly.entity_id
_entity_poly.type
_entity_poly.pdbx_seq_one_letter_code
_entity_poly.pdbx_strand_id
1 'polypeptide(L)'
;MKMPEGISKLTNLLTLTGIHGGGDIPLELGKLRQLRSLGVMDVTEDTADALFASITRLQNLLSLSLEAKWSAGKEKLTLLDTFSPPHLLRKLRLEGRLENIPSWFHSLNNLTMLRLGFSHLEEDPALALQQLPNLQNLTLWHAYDGKQLGKEFCKAGGFPKLEILSIASHVLEEWTEVEEGALPSLQYLHFHNCSRLRMLPEGLQFVTTLKQLDLLPLNDDHVERLKPDGGEENYKIEHIPTIRFLPVSALKFSPPN
;
A
#
# COMPACT_ATOMS: atom_id res chain seq x y z
N MET A 1 0.50 -1.79 23.25
CA MET A 1 1.08 -1.93 24.62
C MET A 1 2.02 -0.76 24.89
N LYS A 2 2.03 -0.16 26.08
CA LYS A 2 3.08 0.82 26.43
C LYS A 2 4.43 0.10 26.45
N MET A 3 5.49 0.75 25.96
CA MET A 3 6.81 0.13 25.92
C MET A 3 7.29 -0.22 27.35
N PRO A 4 7.71 -1.46 27.62
CA PRO A 4 8.21 -1.85 28.94
C PRO A 4 9.46 -1.06 29.33
N GLU A 5 9.56 -0.67 30.61
CA GLU A 5 10.78 -0.08 31.14
C GLU A 5 11.97 -1.04 30.99
N GLY A 6 13.11 -0.50 30.57
CA GLY A 6 14.34 -1.26 30.41
C GLY A 6 14.38 -2.18 29.18
N ILE A 7 13.43 -2.05 28.24
CA ILE A 7 13.46 -2.78 26.95
C ILE A 7 14.81 -2.60 26.24
N SER A 8 15.48 -1.45 26.40
CA SER A 8 16.79 -1.18 25.80
C SER A 8 17.90 -2.13 26.26
N LYS A 9 17.72 -2.83 27.40
CA LYS A 9 18.65 -3.86 27.88
C LYS A 9 18.61 -5.13 27.02
N LEU A 10 17.54 -5.33 26.25
CA LEU A 10 17.39 -6.46 25.34
C LEU A 10 18.14 -6.18 24.03
N THR A 11 19.46 -6.06 24.10
CA THR A 11 20.31 -5.66 22.95
C THR A 11 20.28 -6.64 21.77
N ASN A 12 19.83 -7.88 22.00
CA ASN A 12 19.63 -8.91 20.97
C ASN A 12 18.19 -8.97 20.42
N LEU A 13 17.31 -8.03 20.83
CA LEU A 13 15.92 -8.00 20.35
C LEU A 13 15.88 -7.72 18.84
N LEU A 14 15.21 -8.60 18.10
CA LEU A 14 15.09 -8.51 16.64
C LEU A 14 13.74 -7.95 16.18
N THR A 15 12.68 -8.15 16.97
CA THR A 15 11.32 -7.74 16.63
C THR A 15 10.67 -7.02 17.81
N LEU A 16 10.10 -5.85 17.55
CA LEU A 16 9.34 -5.07 18.52
C LEU A 16 8.14 -4.45 17.80
N THR A 17 6.94 -5.00 18.01
CA THR A 17 5.72 -4.55 17.34
C THR A 17 4.60 -4.30 18.35
N GLY A 18 3.61 -3.49 17.96
CA GLY A 18 2.45 -3.17 18.81
C GLY A 18 2.79 -2.25 19.99
N ILE A 19 3.86 -1.47 19.89
CA ILE A 19 4.17 -0.42 20.88
C ILE A 19 3.44 0.87 20.52
N HIS A 20 2.92 1.61 21.50
CA HIS A 20 2.33 2.93 21.24
C HIS A 20 3.44 3.98 21.06
N GLY A 21 3.21 5.10 20.38
CA GLY A 21 4.24 6.13 20.11
C GLY A 21 4.53 7.11 21.26
N GLY A 22 3.73 7.12 22.33
CA GLY A 22 3.83 8.11 23.42
C GLY A 22 4.76 7.77 24.59
N GLY A 23 5.31 8.79 25.25
CA GLY A 23 6.21 8.67 26.43
C GLY A 23 7.70 8.64 26.07
N ASP A 24 8.54 8.04 26.92
CA ASP A 24 10.02 7.99 26.76
C ASP A 24 10.52 7.00 25.67
N ILE A 25 9.63 6.60 24.77
CA ILE A 25 9.85 5.55 23.76
C ILE A 25 11.01 5.84 22.81
N PRO A 26 11.12 7.06 22.25
CA PRO A 26 12.26 7.44 21.42
C PRO A 26 13.64 7.12 22.02
N LEU A 27 13.83 7.41 23.31
CA LEU A 27 15.14 7.30 23.97
C LEU A 27 15.63 5.86 24.09
N GLU A 28 14.73 4.93 24.41
CA GLU A 28 15.09 3.51 24.56
C GLU A 28 15.17 2.80 23.20
N LEU A 29 14.28 3.16 22.26
CA LEU A 29 14.23 2.55 20.93
C LEU A 29 15.57 2.72 20.19
N GLY A 30 16.18 3.90 20.27
CA GLY A 30 17.46 4.19 19.62
C GLY A 30 18.64 3.32 20.08
N LYS A 31 18.51 2.60 21.20
CA LYS A 31 19.55 1.69 21.74
C LYS A 31 19.45 0.27 21.15
N LEU A 32 18.32 -0.11 20.57
CA LEU A 32 18.04 -1.45 20.04
C LEU A 32 18.62 -1.65 18.64
N ARG A 33 19.94 -1.54 18.51
CA ARG A 33 20.63 -1.53 17.19
C ARG A 33 20.53 -2.84 16.40
N GLN A 34 20.16 -3.95 17.03
CA GLN A 34 19.93 -5.24 16.36
C GLN A 34 18.50 -5.39 15.83
N LEU A 35 17.61 -4.44 16.08
CA LEU A 35 16.23 -4.55 15.66
C LEU A 35 16.12 -4.66 14.13
N ARG A 36 15.35 -5.65 13.69
CA ARG A 36 15.07 -5.95 12.27
C ARG A 36 13.63 -5.64 11.90
N SER A 37 12.70 -5.68 12.84
CA SER A 37 11.29 -5.35 12.62
C SER A 37 10.75 -4.47 13.75
N LEU A 38 10.15 -3.35 13.37
CA LEU A 38 9.54 -2.37 14.28
C LEU A 38 8.09 -2.09 13.85
N GLY A 39 7.18 -2.09 14.81
CA GLY A 39 5.79 -1.67 14.61
C GLY A 39 5.33 -0.74 15.71
N VAL A 40 5.03 0.51 15.35
CA VAL A 40 4.58 1.57 16.27
C VAL A 40 3.17 1.98 15.90
N MET A 41 2.29 1.96 16.89
CA MET A 41 0.89 2.40 16.81
C MET A 41 0.74 3.73 17.54
N ASP A 42 -0.39 4.40 17.34
CA ASP A 42 -0.69 5.68 17.98
C ASP A 42 0.42 6.73 17.82
N VAL A 43 1.01 6.80 16.62
CA VAL A 43 1.93 7.88 16.27
C VAL A 43 1.14 9.18 16.19
N THR A 44 1.65 10.22 16.84
CA THR A 44 1.06 11.57 16.87
C THR A 44 2.09 12.60 16.40
N GLU A 45 1.63 13.78 15.99
CA GLU A 45 2.50 14.91 15.65
C GLU A 45 3.53 15.22 16.75
N ASP A 46 3.07 15.28 18.01
CA ASP A 46 3.92 15.57 19.17
C ASP A 46 5.07 14.56 19.39
N THR A 47 4.94 13.34 18.85
CA THR A 47 5.90 12.25 19.07
C THR A 47 6.75 11.93 17.83
N ALA A 48 6.37 12.47 16.66
CA ALA A 48 6.95 12.12 15.37
C ALA A 48 8.45 12.41 15.28
N ASP A 49 8.88 13.62 15.67
CA ASP A 49 10.29 14.05 15.61
C ASP A 49 11.22 13.10 16.36
N ALA A 50 10.91 12.86 17.64
CA ALA A 50 11.73 12.03 18.49
C ALA A 50 11.70 10.56 18.02
N LEU A 51 10.54 10.07 17.61
CA LEU A 51 10.39 8.72 17.09
C LEU A 51 11.24 8.50 15.82
N PHE A 52 11.12 9.39 14.84
CA PHE A 52 11.86 9.28 13.57
C PHE A 52 13.37 9.43 13.79
N ALA A 53 13.81 10.36 14.64
CA ALA A 53 15.23 10.46 15.02
C ALA A 53 15.76 9.15 15.63
N SER A 54 14.90 8.38 16.30
CA SER A 54 15.25 7.10 16.90
C SER A 54 15.26 5.97 15.88
N ILE A 55 14.29 5.95 14.96
CA ILE A 55 14.21 4.97 13.87
C ILE A 55 15.41 5.11 12.92
N THR A 56 15.85 6.34 12.61
CA THR A 56 17.02 6.58 11.75
C THR A 56 18.30 5.93 12.30
N ARG A 57 18.41 5.72 13.62
CA ARG A 57 19.55 5.03 14.26
C ARG A 57 19.50 3.51 14.12
N LEU A 58 18.37 2.94 13.70
CA LEU A 58 18.17 1.48 13.56
C LEU A 58 18.67 0.99 12.19
N GLN A 59 20.00 1.03 12.01
CA GLN A 59 20.63 0.74 10.72
C GLN A 59 20.35 -0.66 10.16
N ASN A 60 19.97 -1.62 11.02
CA ASN A 60 19.64 -2.98 10.63
C ASN A 60 18.15 -3.22 10.37
N LEU A 61 17.30 -2.19 10.43
CA LEU A 61 15.87 -2.34 10.31
C LEU A 61 15.48 -2.76 8.89
N LEU A 62 14.76 -3.88 8.78
CA LEU A 62 14.27 -4.44 7.52
C LEU A 62 12.77 -4.20 7.32
N SER A 63 12.01 -4.04 8.41
CA SER A 63 10.57 -3.86 8.38
C SER A 63 10.14 -2.77 9.35
N LEU A 64 9.37 -1.81 8.84
CA LEU A 64 8.80 -0.71 9.62
C LEU A 64 7.30 -0.64 9.38
N SER A 65 6.53 -0.59 10.47
CA SER A 65 5.10 -0.31 10.46
C SER A 65 4.84 0.90 11.35
N LEU A 66 4.18 1.92 10.81
CA LEU A 66 3.75 3.10 11.55
C LEU A 66 2.25 3.26 11.35
N GLU A 67 1.54 3.42 12.45
CA GLU A 67 0.10 3.61 12.48
C GLU A 67 -0.21 4.87 13.29
N ALA A 68 -0.91 5.81 12.65
CA ALA A 68 -1.42 6.98 13.31
C ALA A 68 -2.41 6.58 14.40
N LYS A 69 -2.54 7.43 15.41
CA LYS A 69 -3.56 7.22 16.44
C LYS A 69 -4.95 7.19 15.83
N TRP A 70 -5.72 6.16 16.12
CA TRP A 70 -7.09 6.06 15.60
C TRP A 70 -8.06 6.89 16.45
N SER A 71 -8.47 8.07 15.99
CA SER A 71 -9.66 8.77 16.48
C SER A 71 -10.56 9.22 15.31
N ALA A 72 -11.67 8.51 15.15
CA ALA A 72 -12.77 8.87 14.24
C ALA A 72 -12.32 9.31 12.82
N GLY A 73 -11.22 8.74 12.31
CA GLY A 73 -10.68 8.99 10.96
C GLY A 73 -10.03 10.36 10.74
N LYS A 74 -9.58 11.06 11.79
CA LYS A 74 -9.07 12.44 11.67
C LYS A 74 -7.57 12.61 11.84
N GLU A 75 -6.87 11.71 12.55
CA GLU A 75 -5.43 11.90 12.75
C GLU A 75 -4.62 11.65 11.50
N LYS A 76 -3.64 12.53 11.34
CA LYS A 76 -2.62 12.48 10.31
C LYS A 76 -1.43 11.66 10.81
N LEU A 77 -0.84 10.88 9.92
CA LEU A 77 0.49 10.36 10.10
C LEU A 77 1.48 11.40 9.54
N THR A 78 1.99 12.25 10.42
CA THR A 78 2.95 13.28 10.01
C THR A 78 4.29 12.64 9.75
N LEU A 79 4.65 12.52 8.48
CA LEU A 79 5.94 12.04 8.01
C LEU A 79 6.81 13.25 7.67
N LEU A 80 7.93 13.39 8.37
CA LEU A 80 8.84 14.50 8.16
C LEU A 80 9.65 14.28 6.87
N ASP A 81 9.79 15.31 6.04
CA ASP A 81 10.71 15.26 4.90
C ASP A 81 12.18 15.12 5.32
N THR A 82 12.51 15.51 6.54
CA THR A 82 13.84 15.32 7.14
C THR A 82 14.11 13.88 7.55
N PHE A 83 13.08 13.01 7.59
CA PHE A 83 13.26 11.62 7.94
C PHE A 83 13.99 10.88 6.79
N SER A 84 15.04 10.15 7.15
CA SER A 84 15.73 9.24 6.25
C SER A 84 15.51 7.81 6.75
N PRO A 85 14.67 7.02 6.06
CA PRO A 85 14.44 5.63 6.45
C PRO A 85 15.74 4.82 6.45
N PRO A 86 15.89 3.82 7.33
CA PRO A 86 17.05 2.95 7.33
C PRO A 86 17.31 2.31 5.96
N HIS A 87 18.55 2.37 5.48
CA HIS A 87 18.94 1.93 4.13
C HIS A 87 18.65 0.45 3.82
N LEU A 88 18.55 -0.42 4.83
CA LEU A 88 18.22 -1.84 4.65
C LEU A 88 16.72 -2.13 4.65
N LEU A 89 15.87 -1.09 4.75
CA LEU A 89 14.43 -1.26 4.83
C LEU A 89 13.89 -1.95 3.56
N ARG A 90 13.16 -3.05 3.77
CA ARG A 90 12.53 -3.86 2.71
C ARG A 90 11.02 -3.82 2.77
N LYS A 91 10.45 -3.63 3.96
CA LYS A 91 8.99 -3.59 4.18
C LYS A 91 8.60 -2.30 4.88
N LEU A 92 7.68 -1.56 4.28
CA LEU A 92 7.14 -0.34 4.85
C LEU A 92 5.61 -0.42 4.87
N ARG A 93 5.03 -0.23 6.05
CA ARG A 93 3.59 -0.08 6.25
C ARG A 93 3.32 1.25 6.92
N LEU A 94 2.45 2.05 6.30
CA LEU A 94 2.00 3.33 6.82
C LEU A 94 0.47 3.29 6.87
N GLU A 95 -0.09 3.46 8.05
CA GLU A 95 -1.54 3.48 8.29
C GLU A 95 -1.94 4.83 8.89
N GLY A 96 -2.86 5.54 8.26
CA GLY A 96 -3.31 6.87 8.66
C GLY A 96 -3.14 7.93 7.58
N ARG A 97 -3.82 9.06 7.73
CA ARG A 97 -3.91 10.11 6.70
C ARG A 97 -2.56 10.74 6.42
N LEU A 98 -2.17 10.83 5.15
CA LEU A 98 -0.97 11.50 4.69
C LEU A 98 -1.37 12.77 3.95
N GLU A 99 -0.64 13.86 4.17
CA GLU A 99 -0.85 15.08 3.37
C GLU A 99 -0.37 14.86 1.94
N ASN A 100 0.84 14.30 1.79
CA ASN A 100 1.46 13.97 0.52
C ASN A 100 2.34 12.73 0.68
N ILE A 101 2.78 12.14 -0.44
CA ILE A 101 3.87 11.17 -0.42
C ILE A 101 5.17 11.91 -0.04
N PRO A 102 5.86 11.52 1.04
CA PRO A 102 7.11 12.16 1.45
C PRO A 102 8.19 12.09 0.39
N SER A 103 9.00 13.15 0.32
CA SER A 103 10.06 13.27 -0.68
C SER A 103 11.00 12.07 -0.66
N TRP A 104 11.38 11.53 0.51
CA TRP A 104 12.32 10.41 0.64
C TRP A 104 11.87 9.07 0.06
N PHE A 105 10.63 8.90 -0.42
CA PHE A 105 10.18 7.64 -1.03
C PHE A 105 11.07 7.18 -2.19
N HIS A 106 11.56 8.10 -3.02
CA HIS A 106 12.45 7.77 -4.14
C HIS A 106 13.79 7.14 -3.70
N SER A 107 14.18 7.28 -2.43
CA SER A 107 15.41 6.71 -1.89
C SER A 107 15.29 5.26 -1.43
N LEU A 108 14.07 4.70 -1.40
CA LEU A 108 13.76 3.37 -0.87
C LEU A 108 14.12 2.23 -1.84
N ASN A 109 15.36 2.21 -2.32
CA ASN A 109 15.83 1.30 -3.36
C ASN A 109 15.74 -0.19 -2.96
N ASN A 110 15.79 -0.53 -1.68
CA ASN A 110 15.71 -1.91 -1.20
C ASN A 110 14.28 -2.37 -0.85
N LEU A 111 13.29 -1.49 -1.01
CA LEU A 111 11.92 -1.77 -0.64
C LEU A 111 11.29 -2.79 -1.59
N THR A 112 10.84 -3.91 -1.03
CA THR A 112 10.15 -4.97 -1.76
C THR A 112 8.65 -5.01 -1.45
N MET A 113 8.23 -4.45 -0.32
CA MET A 113 6.82 -4.39 0.07
C MET A 113 6.47 -3.02 0.63
N LEU A 114 5.42 -2.42 0.05
CA LEU A 114 4.84 -1.17 0.50
C LEU A 114 3.34 -1.36 0.74
N ARG A 115 2.88 -0.91 1.90
CA ARG A 115 1.46 -0.74 2.19
C ARG A 115 1.20 0.69 2.62
N LEU A 116 0.31 1.36 1.90
CA LEU A 116 -0.31 2.63 2.28
C LEU A 116 -1.76 2.33 2.64
N GLY A 117 -2.14 2.61 3.87
CA GLY A 117 -3.48 2.36 4.37
C GLY A 117 -4.10 3.60 4.98
N PHE A 118 -5.36 3.87 4.65
CA PHE A 118 -6.12 5.04 5.09
C PHE A 118 -5.36 6.36 4.90
N SER A 119 -4.56 6.44 3.84
CA SER A 119 -3.72 7.60 3.56
C SER A 119 -4.51 8.78 3.01
N HIS A 120 -5.65 8.54 2.35
CA HIS A 120 -6.54 9.59 1.84
C HIS A 120 -5.81 10.68 1.03
N LEU A 121 -4.86 10.26 0.18
CA LEU A 121 -4.11 11.16 -0.69
C LEU A 121 -5.06 11.78 -1.72
N GLU A 122 -4.94 13.09 -1.90
CA GLU A 122 -5.67 13.84 -2.92
C GLU A 122 -4.99 13.76 -4.29
N GLU A 123 -3.65 13.68 -4.29
CA GLU A 123 -2.82 13.51 -5.48
C GLU A 123 -2.52 12.03 -5.77
N ASP A 124 -2.33 11.69 -7.05
CA ASP A 124 -2.00 10.33 -7.48
C ASP A 124 -0.60 9.94 -6.95
N PRO A 125 -0.49 8.89 -6.11
CA PRO A 125 0.80 8.50 -5.53
C PRO A 125 1.78 7.92 -6.55
N ALA A 126 1.33 7.54 -7.75
CA ALA A 126 2.11 6.70 -8.64
C ALA A 126 3.41 7.32 -9.13
N LEU A 127 3.50 8.65 -9.29
CA LEU A 127 4.75 9.29 -9.70
C LEU A 127 5.91 8.93 -8.76
N ALA A 128 5.63 8.84 -7.45
CA ALA A 128 6.62 8.44 -6.46
C ALA A 128 6.79 6.92 -6.39
N LEU A 129 5.70 6.15 -6.50
CA LEU A 129 5.73 4.71 -6.26
C LEU A 129 6.26 3.89 -7.44
N GLN A 130 5.97 4.30 -8.67
CA GLN A 130 6.32 3.52 -9.86
C GLN A 130 7.82 3.43 -10.13
N GLN A 131 8.60 4.36 -9.57
CA GLN A 131 10.05 4.43 -9.71
C GLN A 131 10.81 3.53 -8.72
N LEU A 132 10.12 2.87 -7.79
CA LEU A 132 10.74 1.99 -6.81
C LEU A 132 11.28 0.72 -7.50
N PRO A 133 12.62 0.54 -7.60
CA PRO A 133 13.21 -0.41 -8.53
C PRO A 133 13.07 -1.87 -8.11
N ASN A 134 12.82 -2.13 -6.82
CA ASN A 134 12.72 -3.46 -6.24
C ASN A 134 11.35 -3.76 -5.62
N LEU A 135 10.36 -2.88 -5.82
CA LEU A 135 9.04 -3.08 -5.24
C LEU A 135 8.34 -4.27 -5.91
N GLN A 136 7.97 -5.27 -5.11
CA GLN A 136 7.29 -6.49 -5.56
C GLN A 136 5.83 -6.49 -5.14
N ASN A 137 5.53 -5.97 -3.95
CA ASN A 137 4.19 -6.00 -3.37
C ASN A 137 3.75 -4.59 -3.01
N LEU A 138 2.71 -4.09 -3.70
CA LEU A 138 2.10 -2.81 -3.41
C LEU A 138 0.66 -3.02 -2.95
N THR A 139 0.33 -2.46 -1.78
CA THR A 139 -1.05 -2.39 -1.31
C THR A 139 -1.45 -0.95 -1.06
N LEU A 140 -2.51 -0.50 -1.75
CA LEU A 140 -3.15 0.79 -1.59
C LEU A 140 -4.53 0.55 -0.97
N TRP A 141 -4.65 0.72 0.35
CA TRP A 141 -5.89 0.43 1.08
C TRP A 141 -6.56 1.72 1.54
N HIS A 142 -7.54 2.25 0.80
CA HIS A 142 -8.07 3.60 1.00
C HIS A 142 -6.95 4.65 1.02
N ALA A 143 -5.94 4.45 0.17
CA ALA A 143 -4.75 5.29 0.13
C ALA A 143 -4.92 6.54 -0.73
N TYR A 144 -5.81 6.49 -1.73
CA TYR A 144 -6.05 7.55 -2.70
C TYR A 144 -7.56 7.82 -2.80
N ASP A 145 -7.94 9.09 -2.65
CA ASP A 145 -9.35 9.53 -2.66
C ASP A 145 -9.82 9.99 -4.06
N GLY A 146 -8.93 9.96 -5.06
CA GLY A 146 -9.31 10.22 -6.43
C GLY A 146 -10.16 9.11 -7.02
N LYS A 147 -11.04 9.52 -7.94
CA LYS A 147 -12.00 8.63 -8.61
C LYS A 147 -11.40 7.89 -9.80
N GLN A 148 -10.26 8.34 -10.31
CA GLN A 148 -9.66 7.80 -11.53
C GLN A 148 -8.18 7.55 -11.34
N LEU A 149 -7.70 6.41 -11.84
CA LEU A 149 -6.28 6.14 -12.08
C LEU A 149 -6.01 6.30 -13.57
N GLY A 150 -5.13 7.24 -13.93
CA GLY A 150 -4.77 7.52 -15.32
C GLY A 150 -3.52 6.76 -15.77
N LYS A 151 -3.06 7.06 -16.99
CA LYS A 151 -1.77 6.58 -17.51
C LYS A 151 -0.56 6.91 -16.63
N GLU A 152 -0.65 8.01 -15.87
CA GLU A 152 0.38 8.42 -14.92
C GLU A 152 0.59 7.36 -13.83
N PHE A 153 -0.41 6.53 -13.57
CA PHE A 153 -0.33 5.41 -12.64
C PHE A 153 0.65 4.34 -13.11
N CYS A 154 0.66 4.02 -14.41
CA CYS A 154 1.45 2.94 -15.00
C CYS A 154 2.06 3.38 -16.32
N LYS A 155 3.15 4.15 -16.25
CA LYS A 155 3.93 4.54 -17.42
C LYS A 155 4.81 3.41 -17.92
N ALA A 156 5.22 3.48 -19.18
CA ALA A 156 6.21 2.58 -19.75
C ALA A 156 7.46 2.51 -18.86
N GLY A 157 7.88 1.30 -18.47
CA GLY A 157 9.00 1.08 -17.55
C GLY A 157 8.70 1.30 -16.07
N GLY A 158 7.49 1.76 -15.72
CA GLY A 158 7.02 1.87 -14.34
C GLY A 158 6.78 0.50 -13.71
N PHE A 159 7.06 0.40 -12.40
CA PHE A 159 6.89 -0.81 -11.60
C PHE A 159 7.63 -2.05 -12.17
N PRO A 160 8.96 -1.98 -12.35
CA PRO A 160 9.72 -2.99 -13.08
C PRO A 160 9.69 -4.39 -12.47
N LYS A 161 9.49 -4.51 -11.16
CA LYS A 161 9.48 -5.78 -10.41
C LYS A 161 8.18 -6.05 -9.66
N LEU A 162 7.13 -5.27 -9.89
CA LEU A 162 5.89 -5.42 -9.14
C LEU A 162 5.21 -6.73 -9.56
N GLU A 163 4.99 -7.61 -8.59
CA GLU A 163 4.38 -8.93 -8.76
C GLU A 163 2.93 -8.94 -8.25
N ILE A 164 2.65 -8.16 -7.19
CA ILE A 164 1.34 -8.08 -6.55
C ILE A 164 0.93 -6.62 -6.41
N LEU A 165 -0.20 -6.28 -7.02
CA LEU A 165 -0.88 -5.00 -6.82
C LEU A 165 -2.24 -5.25 -6.18
N SER A 166 -2.47 -4.67 -5.00
CA SER A 166 -3.75 -4.71 -4.30
C SER A 166 -4.27 -3.30 -4.07
N ILE A 167 -5.45 -3.00 -4.62
CA ILE A 167 -6.11 -1.71 -4.48
C ILE A 167 -7.43 -1.93 -3.75
N ALA A 168 -7.63 -1.23 -2.64
CA ALA A 168 -8.92 -1.14 -2.00
C ALA A 168 -9.40 0.32 -1.97
N SER A 169 -10.58 0.58 -2.49
CA SER A 169 -11.12 1.94 -2.55
C SER A 169 -12.64 1.92 -2.63
N HIS A 170 -13.30 2.83 -1.91
CA HIS A 170 -14.75 3.02 -2.02
C HIS A 170 -15.14 4.09 -3.06
N VAL A 171 -14.14 4.81 -3.60
CA VAL A 171 -14.35 5.97 -4.47
C VAL A 171 -13.78 5.78 -5.87
N LEU A 172 -12.90 4.80 -6.08
CA LEU A 172 -12.34 4.49 -7.39
C LEU A 172 -13.45 4.07 -8.35
N GLU A 173 -13.63 4.85 -9.40
CA GLU A 173 -14.62 4.66 -10.46
C GLU A 173 -13.95 4.12 -11.73
N GLU A 174 -12.74 4.57 -12.08
CA GLU A 174 -12.08 4.17 -13.33
C GLU A 174 -10.58 3.95 -13.15
N TRP A 175 -10.03 3.01 -13.90
CA TRP A 175 -8.62 3.00 -14.25
C TRP A 175 -8.55 2.98 -15.76
N THR A 176 -8.03 4.03 -16.36
CA THR A 176 -8.23 4.31 -17.79
C THR A 176 -7.20 3.61 -18.67
N GLU A 177 -5.92 3.61 -18.28
CA GLU A 177 -4.82 3.19 -19.14
C GLU A 177 -3.65 2.61 -18.33
N VAL A 178 -3.01 1.59 -18.93
CA VAL A 178 -1.70 1.05 -18.57
C VAL A 178 -0.85 1.17 -19.83
N GLU A 179 0.21 1.96 -19.79
CA GLU A 179 1.08 2.11 -20.96
C GLU A 179 1.79 0.79 -21.28
N GLU A 180 1.99 0.51 -22.57
CA GLU A 180 2.71 -0.67 -23.01
C GLU A 180 4.14 -0.70 -22.42
N GLY A 181 4.52 -1.83 -21.83
CA GLY A 181 5.79 -1.98 -21.12
C GLY A 181 5.77 -1.54 -19.65
N ALA A 182 4.64 -1.08 -19.12
CA ALA A 182 4.43 -0.98 -17.68
C ALA A 182 4.17 -2.37 -17.06
N LEU A 183 4.39 -2.50 -15.74
CA LEU A 183 4.04 -3.70 -14.97
C LEU A 183 4.57 -5.04 -15.55
N PRO A 184 5.82 -5.12 -16.04
CA PRO A 184 6.30 -6.28 -16.78
C PRO A 184 6.32 -7.58 -15.96
N SER A 185 6.32 -7.49 -14.63
CA SER A 185 6.41 -8.64 -13.71
C SER A 185 5.09 -8.96 -13.00
N LEU A 186 3.99 -8.26 -13.30
CA LEU A 186 2.76 -8.34 -12.50
C LEU A 186 2.08 -9.70 -12.67
N GLN A 187 1.87 -10.40 -11.55
CA GLN A 187 1.27 -11.73 -11.52
C GLN A 187 -0.11 -11.75 -10.86
N TYR A 188 -0.36 -10.83 -9.93
CA TYR A 188 -1.59 -10.80 -9.15
C TYR A 188 -2.12 -9.37 -9.06
N LEU A 189 -3.34 -9.17 -9.55
CA LEU A 189 -4.05 -7.91 -9.46
C LEU A 189 -5.33 -8.11 -8.65
N HIS A 190 -5.43 -7.39 -7.54
CA HIS A 190 -6.56 -7.51 -6.62
C HIS A 190 -7.22 -6.15 -6.43
N PHE A 191 -8.52 -6.09 -6.66
CA PHE A 191 -9.36 -4.98 -6.25
C PHE A 191 -10.30 -5.44 -5.13
N HIS A 192 -10.22 -4.74 -3.99
CA HIS A 192 -11.02 -5.03 -2.81
C HIS A 192 -11.97 -3.87 -2.52
N ASN A 193 -13.27 -4.14 -2.36
CA ASN A 193 -14.27 -3.10 -2.06
C ASN A 193 -14.37 -1.97 -3.10
N CYS A 194 -13.88 -2.19 -4.32
CA CYS A 194 -13.95 -1.27 -5.46
C CYS A 194 -15.29 -1.36 -6.20
N SER A 195 -16.40 -1.30 -5.46
CA SER A 195 -17.75 -1.51 -6.02
C SER A 195 -18.21 -0.43 -7.00
N ARG A 196 -17.49 0.71 -7.07
CA ARG A 196 -17.73 1.79 -8.04
C ARG A 196 -16.89 1.66 -9.30
N LEU A 197 -15.91 0.77 -9.33
CA LEU A 197 -15.04 0.56 -10.48
C LEU A 197 -15.89 0.03 -11.64
N ARG A 198 -16.02 0.85 -12.69
CA ARG A 198 -16.85 0.56 -13.86
C ARG A 198 -16.06 0.13 -15.09
N MET A 199 -14.74 0.31 -15.08
CA MET A 199 -13.86 0.05 -16.22
C MET A 199 -12.47 -0.39 -15.73
N LEU A 200 -11.91 -1.40 -16.42
CA LEU A 200 -10.50 -1.78 -16.36
C LEU A 200 -9.68 -1.05 -17.43
N PRO A 201 -8.37 -0.82 -17.21
CA PRO A 201 -7.58 0.02 -18.10
C PRO A 201 -7.36 -0.63 -19.46
N GLU A 202 -7.35 0.21 -20.50
CA GLU A 202 -6.79 -0.17 -21.78
C GLU A 202 -5.28 -0.46 -21.60
N GLY A 203 -4.76 -1.48 -22.29
CA GLY A 203 -3.39 -1.93 -22.15
C GLY A 203 -3.20 -3.06 -21.14
N LEU A 204 -4.20 -3.38 -20.32
CA LEU A 204 -4.14 -4.55 -19.42
C LEU A 204 -3.96 -5.87 -20.21
N GLN A 205 -4.47 -5.94 -21.44
CA GLN A 205 -4.27 -7.06 -22.36
C GLN A 205 -2.79 -7.32 -22.70
N PHE A 206 -1.91 -6.31 -22.54
CA PHE A 206 -0.47 -6.45 -22.79
C PHE A 206 0.30 -6.97 -21.57
N VAL A 207 -0.33 -7.00 -20.39
CA VAL A 207 0.26 -7.55 -19.16
C VAL A 207 0.11 -9.08 -19.14
N THR A 208 0.85 -9.74 -20.03
CA THR A 208 0.77 -11.19 -20.28
C THR A 208 1.30 -12.06 -19.14
N THR A 209 1.98 -11.45 -18.16
CA THR A 209 2.47 -12.12 -16.94
C THR A 209 1.39 -12.33 -15.88
N LEU A 210 0.22 -11.70 -16.05
CA LEU A 210 -0.86 -11.71 -15.08
C LEU A 210 -1.49 -13.11 -14.97
N LYS A 211 -1.39 -13.71 -13.79
CA LYS A 211 -1.90 -15.06 -13.50
C LYS A 211 -3.28 -15.04 -12.90
N GLN A 212 -3.57 -14.00 -12.12
CA GLN A 212 -4.84 -13.88 -11.40
C GLN A 212 -5.33 -12.43 -11.31
N LEU A 213 -6.62 -12.26 -11.57
CA LEU A 213 -7.38 -11.04 -11.36
C LEU A 213 -8.54 -11.29 -10.39
N ASP A 214 -8.53 -10.60 -9.25
CA ASP A 214 -9.63 -10.62 -8.29
C ASP A 214 -10.34 -9.26 -8.26
N LEU A 215 -11.67 -9.25 -8.46
CA LEU A 215 -12.53 -8.06 -8.36
C LEU A 215 -13.63 -8.34 -7.31
N LEU A 216 -13.37 -7.95 -6.06
CA LEU A 216 -14.14 -8.41 -4.91
C LEU A 216 -14.53 -7.26 -3.94
N PRO A 217 -15.79 -6.80 -3.91
CA PRO A 217 -16.86 -6.96 -4.89
C PRO A 217 -16.75 -6.05 -6.13
N LEU A 218 -17.49 -6.41 -7.19
CA LEU A 218 -17.63 -5.65 -8.44
C LEU A 218 -19.10 -5.34 -8.76
N ASN A 219 -19.36 -4.20 -9.39
CA ASN A 219 -20.69 -3.84 -9.88
C ASN A 219 -21.19 -4.88 -10.92
N ASP A 220 -22.46 -5.28 -10.81
CA ASP A 220 -23.08 -6.28 -11.67
C ASP A 220 -23.02 -5.90 -13.17
N ASP A 221 -23.22 -4.63 -13.54
CA ASP A 221 -23.13 -4.16 -14.93
C ASP A 221 -21.70 -4.33 -15.48
N HIS A 222 -20.69 -4.11 -14.64
CA HIS A 222 -19.29 -4.30 -15.04
C HIS A 222 -18.94 -5.79 -15.15
N VAL A 223 -19.55 -6.66 -14.33
CA VAL A 223 -19.42 -8.12 -14.49
C VAL A 223 -19.91 -8.54 -15.87
N GLU A 224 -21.06 -8.04 -16.34
CA GLU A 224 -21.58 -8.34 -17.69
C GLU A 224 -20.61 -7.94 -18.81
N ARG A 225 -19.98 -6.76 -18.71
CA ARG A 225 -19.01 -6.25 -19.69
C ARG A 225 -17.74 -7.08 -19.76
N LEU A 226 -17.36 -7.77 -18.68
CA LEU A 226 -16.15 -8.59 -18.58
C LEU A 226 -16.40 -10.07 -18.89
N LYS A 227 -17.63 -10.50 -19.16
CA LYS A 227 -17.96 -11.90 -19.42
C LYS A 227 -17.24 -12.43 -20.67
N PRO A 228 -16.72 -13.68 -20.65
CA PRO A 228 -16.11 -14.31 -21.82
C PRO A 228 -17.00 -14.33 -23.06
N ASP A 229 -18.29 -14.58 -22.88
CA ASP A 229 -19.24 -14.73 -23.98
C ASP A 229 -20.01 -13.42 -24.22
N GLY A 230 -19.44 -12.53 -25.04
CA GLY A 230 -20.12 -11.30 -25.51
C GLY A 230 -19.94 -10.07 -24.62
N GLY A 231 -19.08 -10.14 -23.59
CA GLY A 231 -18.67 -8.97 -22.82
C GLY A 231 -17.74 -8.07 -23.64
N GLU A 232 -18.14 -6.81 -23.83
CA GLU A 232 -17.40 -5.84 -24.66
C GLU A 232 -15.99 -5.51 -24.15
N GLU A 233 -15.68 -5.74 -22.87
CA GLU A 233 -14.37 -5.49 -22.26
C GLU A 233 -13.58 -6.78 -21.97
N ASN A 234 -14.09 -7.95 -22.39
CA ASN A 234 -13.42 -9.22 -22.10
C ASN A 234 -12.02 -9.32 -22.72
N TYR A 235 -11.79 -8.69 -23.87
CA TYR A 235 -10.49 -8.63 -24.54
C TYR A 235 -9.36 -8.07 -23.66
N LYS A 236 -9.69 -7.31 -22.60
CA LYS A 236 -8.72 -6.75 -21.64
C LYS A 236 -8.18 -7.81 -20.67
N ILE A 237 -8.90 -8.92 -20.49
CA ILE A 237 -8.65 -9.90 -19.43
C ILE A 237 -8.70 -11.37 -19.92
N GLU A 238 -9.04 -11.63 -21.18
CA GLU A 238 -9.20 -12.98 -21.72
C GLU A 238 -7.92 -13.83 -21.65
N HIS A 239 -6.75 -13.19 -21.59
CA HIS A 239 -5.45 -13.84 -21.45
C HIS A 239 -5.15 -14.31 -20.02
N ILE A 240 -5.93 -13.89 -19.02
CA ILE A 240 -5.68 -14.15 -17.59
C ILE A 240 -6.23 -15.52 -17.20
N PRO A 241 -5.40 -16.46 -16.73
CA PRO A 241 -5.85 -17.84 -16.44
C PRO A 241 -6.87 -17.98 -15.31
N THR A 242 -6.83 -17.11 -14.30
CA THR A 242 -7.71 -17.18 -13.14
C THR A 242 -8.36 -15.83 -12.89
N ILE A 243 -9.68 -15.76 -12.98
CA ILE A 243 -10.43 -14.53 -12.76
C ILE A 243 -11.52 -14.81 -11.73
N ARG A 244 -11.58 -13.98 -10.67
CA ARG A 244 -12.58 -14.10 -9.60
C ARG A 244 -13.36 -12.81 -9.49
N PHE A 245 -14.67 -12.90 -9.70
CA PHE A 245 -15.61 -11.81 -9.47
C PHE A 245 -16.51 -12.15 -8.29
N LEU A 246 -16.82 -11.15 -7.46
CA LEU A 246 -17.91 -11.22 -6.49
C LEU A 246 -18.89 -10.09 -6.78
N PRO A 247 -20.02 -10.36 -7.45
CA PRO A 247 -20.98 -9.32 -7.77
C PRO A 247 -21.57 -8.70 -6.50
N VAL A 248 -21.84 -7.39 -6.51
CA VAL A 248 -22.46 -6.69 -5.36
C VAL A 248 -23.82 -7.31 -5.00
N SER A 249 -24.59 -7.78 -5.99
CA SER A 249 -25.84 -8.51 -5.76
C SER A 249 -25.68 -9.76 -4.87
N ALA A 250 -24.55 -10.47 -4.96
CA ALA A 250 -24.28 -11.67 -4.16
C ALA A 250 -24.04 -11.37 -2.67
N LEU A 251 -23.63 -10.14 -2.32
CA LEU A 251 -23.42 -9.74 -0.92
C LEU A 251 -24.74 -9.49 -0.17
N LYS A 252 -25.80 -9.10 -0.88
CA LYS A 252 -27.12 -8.79 -0.28
C LYS A 252 -27.85 -10.01 0.28
N PHE A 253 -27.38 -11.22 -0.02
CA PHE A 253 -27.95 -12.48 0.47
C PHE A 253 -27.23 -13.07 1.69
N SER A 254 -26.27 -12.36 2.28
CA SER A 254 -25.70 -12.75 3.58
C SER A 254 -26.62 -12.24 4.70
N PRO A 255 -27.28 -13.11 5.49
CA PRO A 255 -28.05 -12.64 6.63
C PRO A 255 -27.12 -11.91 7.62
N PRO A 256 -27.59 -10.85 8.28
CA PRO A 256 -26.82 -10.22 9.35
C PRO A 256 -26.60 -11.25 10.46
N ASN A 257 -25.33 -11.50 10.80
CA ASN A 257 -24.94 -12.21 12.01
C ASN A 257 -25.25 -11.38 13.25
#